data_AF-A0A2C0YW15-F1
#
_entry.id   AF-A0A2C0YW15-F1
#
_cell.length_a   1.000
_cell.length_b   1.000
_cell.length_c   1.000
_cell.angle_alpha   90.00
_cell.angle_beta   90.00
_cell.angle_gamma   90.00
#
_symmetry.space_group_name_H-M   'P 1'
#
loop_
_entity.id
_entity.type
_entity.pdbx_description
1 polymer ?
#
loop_
_entity_poly.entity_id
_entity_poly.type
_entity_poly.pdbx_seq_one_letter_code
_entity_poly.pdbx_strand_id
1 'polypeptide(L)' 'MNRGTLKVYIGAAPGVGKTYTMLREGNELKKKGMDIIIGLLDTHGRKETLEKVGDLDIVVLITA' A
#
# COMPACT_ATOMS: atom_id res chain seq x y z
N MET A 1 24.10 10.56 -3.57
CA MET A 1 23.21 9.42 -3.26
C MET A 1 22.18 9.88 -2.25
N ASN A 2 20.92 10.06 -2.66
CA ASN A 2 19.86 10.36 -1.71
C ASN A 2 19.30 9.02 -1.22
N ARG A 3 19.35 8.75 0.09
CA ARG A 3 18.79 7.51 0.65
C ARG A 3 17.26 7.57 0.55
N GLY A 4 16.64 6.43 0.25
CA GLY A 4 15.20 6.28 0.39
C GLY A 4 14.76 6.42 1.85
N THR A 5 13.49 6.74 2.05
CA THR A 5 12.87 6.80 3.38
C THR A 5 11.96 5.59 3.60
N LEU A 6 11.88 5.12 4.84
CA LEU A 6 10.94 4.08 5.25
C LEU A 6 9.89 4.69 6.18
N LYS A 7 8.62 4.64 5.75
CA LYS A 7 7.48 4.99 6.60
C LYS A 7 6.81 3.72 7.10
N VAL A 8 6.65 3.61 8.42
CA VAL A 8 6.00 2.46 9.06
C VAL A 8 4.69 2.91 9.70
N TYR A 9 3.59 2.25 9.35
CA TYR A 9 2.29 2.43 10.00
C TYR A 9 2.17 1.46 11.17
N ILE A 10 2.27 1.98 12.40
CA ILE A 10 2.16 1.18 13.62
C ILE A 10 0.72 1.23 14.14
N GLY A 11 0.25 0.15 14.76
CA GLY A 11 -1.09 0.09 15.34
C GLY A 11 -1.19 -0.97 16.42
N ALA A 12 -1.94 -0.65 17.47
CA ALA A 12 -1.98 -1.40 18.73
C ALA A 12 -2.62 -2.80 18.66
N ALA A 13 -3.35 -3.10 17.58
CA ALA A 13 -4.02 -4.39 17.41
C ALA A 13 -4.21 -4.75 15.91
N PRO A 14 -4.58 -6.01 15.58
CA PRO A 14 -5.11 -6.37 14.27
C PRO A 14 -6.38 -5.58 13.93
N GLY A 15 -6.59 -5.24 12.66
CA GLY A 15 -7.81 -4.55 12.20
C GLY A 15 -7.86 -3.05 12.45
N VAL A 16 -6.90 -2.45 13.15
CA VAL A 16 -6.84 -0.98 13.44
C VAL A 16 -6.56 -0.09 12.22
N GLY A 17 -6.62 -0.63 10.99
CA GLY A 17 -6.56 0.16 9.77
C GLY A 17 -5.18 0.48 9.21
N LYS A 18 -4.10 -0.18 9.65
CA LYS A 18 -2.73 0.05 9.13
C LYS A 18 -2.66 -0.03 7.60
N THR A 19 -3.10 -1.15 7.02
CA THR A 19 -3.12 -1.39 5.57
C THR A 19 -4.04 -0.41 4.85
N TYR A 20 -5.19 -0.09 5.44
CA TYR A 20 -6.14 0.85 4.85
C TYR A 20 -5.54 2.26 4.74
N THR A 21 -4.93 2.75 5.82
CA THR A 21 -4.26 4.06 5.84
C THR A 21 -3.11 4.11 4.84
N MET A 22 -2.31 3.04 4.75
CA MET A 22 -1.23 2.91 3.77
C MET A 22 -1.74 3.02 2.33
N LEU A 23 -2.82 2.30 1.98
CA LEU A 23 -3.40 2.33 0.63
C LEU A 23 -4.04 3.68 0.30
N ARG A 24 -4.70 4.32 1.28
CA ARG A 24 -5.25 5.67 1.12
C ARG A 24 -4.16 6.68 0.79
N GLU A 25 -3.08 6.69 1.57
CA GLU A 25 -1.94 7.57 1.33
C GLU A 25 -1.27 7.28 -0.01
N GLY A 26 -1.10 6.01 -0.38
CA GLY A 26 -0.59 5.65 -1.71
C GLY A 26 -1.41 6.28 -2.84
N ASN A 27 -2.74 6.19 -2.79
CA ASN A 27 -3.62 6.79 -3.78
C ASN A 27 -3.52 8.34 -3.78
N GLU A 28 -3.38 8.97 -2.61
CA GLU A 28 -3.15 10.43 -2.51
C GLU A 28 -1.82 10.85 -3.15
N LEU A 29 -0.75 10.06 -2.97
CA LEU A 29 0.55 10.31 -3.59
C LEU A 29 0.49 10.09 -5.11
N LYS A 30 -0.18 9.04 -5.57
CA LYS A 30 -0.40 8.80 -7.01
C LYS A 30 -1.17 9.94 -7.67
N LYS A 31 -2.21 10.47 -7.01
CA LYS A 31 -2.94 11.68 -7.45
C LYS A 31 -2.07 12.93 -7.53
N LYS A 32 -0.98 13.00 -6.76
CA LYS A 32 0.02 14.08 -6.83
C LYS A 32 1.07 13.85 -7.92
N GLY A 33 0.93 12.81 -8.74
CA GLY A 33 1.84 12.49 -9.84
C GLY A 33 3.06 11.69 -9.43
N MET A 34 3.08 11.11 -8.22
CA MET A 34 4.16 10.19 -7.84
C MET A 34 3.93 8.81 -8.44
N ASP A 35 5.02 8.16 -8.85
CA ASP A 35 4.99 6.75 -9.24
C ASP A 35 4.90 5.87 -7.99
N ILE A 36 3.77 5.16 -7.84
CA ILE A 36 3.44 4.37 -6.67
C ILE A 36 3.06 2.97 -7.11
N ILE A 37 3.82 1.99 -6.62
CA ILE A 37 3.65 0.58 -6.95
C ILE A 37 3.52 -0.23 -5.66
N ILE A 38 2.54 -1.12 -5.62
CA ILE A 38 2.38 -2.11 -4.56
C ILE A 38 3.32 -3.29 -4.86
N GLY A 39 4.30 -3.50 -3.97
CA GLY A 39 5.19 -4.66 -4.02
C GLY A 39 4.55 -5.94 -3.46
N LEU A 40 3.81 -5.80 -2.36
CA LEU A 40 3.11 -6.89 -1.68
C LEU A 40 1.90 -6.32 -0.93
N LEU A 41 0.77 -7.03 -1.00
CA LEU A 41 -0.43 -6.70 -0.24
C LEU A 41 -1.08 -8.00 0.27
N ASP A 42 -1.21 -8.11 1.59
CA ASP A 42 -2.05 -9.12 2.23
C ASP A 42 -3.25 -8.43 2.89
N THR A 43 -4.46 -8.74 2.40
CA THR A 43 -5.71 -8.18 2.91
C THR A 43 -6.32 -9.00 4.03
N HIS A 44 -5.78 -10.20 4.31
CA HIS A 44 -6.35 -11.20 5.21
C HIS A 44 -7.85 -11.46 4.92
N GLY A 45 -8.22 -11.49 3.63
CA GLY A 45 -9.60 -11.76 3.18
C GLY A 45 -10.58 -10.59 3.28
N ARG A 46 -10.13 -9.39 3.69
CA ARG A 46 -11.02 -8.21 3.81
C ARG A 46 -11.27 -7.56 2.46
N LYS A 47 -12.45 -7.78 1.88
CA LYS A 47 -12.86 -7.21 0.58
C LYS A 47 -12.73 -5.69 0.50
N GLU A 48 -13.20 -4.98 1.52
CA GLU A 48 -13.10 -3.51 1.59
C GLU A 48 -11.65 -3.01 1.50
N THR A 49 -10.69 -3.78 2.01
CA THR A 49 -9.26 -3.41 1.91
C THR A 49 -8.74 -3.61 0.50
N LEU A 50 -9.20 -4.65 -0.21
CA LEU A 50 -8.84 -4.88 -1.60
C LEU A 50 -9.38 -3.75 -2.50
N GLU A 51 -10.61 -3.30 -2.26
CA GLU A 51 -11.19 -2.15 -2.99
C GLU A 51 -10.39 -0.86 -2.80
N LYS A 52 -9.61 -0.75 -1.70
CA LYS A 52 -8.72 0.40 -1.47
C LYS A 52 -7.41 0.36 -2.22
N VAL A 53 -7.10 -0.70 -2.97
CA VAL A 53 -6.04 -0.65 -3.98
C VAL A 53 -6.29 0.54 -4.91
N GLY A 54 -7.54 0.74 -5.33
CA GLY A 54 -7.92 1.88 -6.17
C GLY A 54 -7.12 1.88 -7.48
N ASP A 55 -6.47 3.00 -7.76
CA ASP A 55 -5.71 3.20 -8.99
C ASP A 55 -4.24 2.80 -8.87
N LEU A 56 -3.81 2.17 -7.76
CA LEU A 56 -2.41 1.81 -7.55
C LEU A 56 -1.98 0.66 -8.46
N ASP A 57 -0.78 0.78 -9.03
CA ASP A 57 -0.20 -0.30 -9.84
C ASP A 57 0.33 -1.41 -8.92
N ILE A 58 0.30 -2.65 -9.40
CA ILE A 58 0.81 -3.81 -8.67
C ILE A 58 1.94 -4.43 -9.48
N VAL A 59 3.09 -4.65 -8.85
CA VAL A 59 4.18 -5.38 -9.52
C VAL A 59 3.87 -6.87 -9.52
N VAL A 60 4.05 -7.51 -10.69
CA VAL A 60 3.96 -8.97 -10.80
C VAL A 60 5.30 -9.56 -10.39
N LEU A 61 5.29 -10.43 -9.38
CA LEU A 61 6.47 -11.21 -9.01
C LEU A 61 6.54 -12.47 -9.92
N ILE A 62 7.54 -12.53 -10.79
CA ILE A 62 7.85 -13.71 -11.62
C ILE A 62 9.05 -14.42 -11.01
N THR A 63 8.93 -15.73 -10.77
CA THR A 63 10.01 -16.60 -10.26
C THR A 63 10.38 -17.64 -11.33
N ALA A 64 11.68 -17.92 -11.49
CA ALA A 64 12.22 -18.91 -12.42
C ALA A 64 12.13 -20.34 -11.87
#